data_AF-A0A6G7SHU7-F1
#
_entry.id   AF-A0A6G7SHU7-F1
#
_cell.length_a   1.000
_cell.length_b   1.000
_cell.length_c   1.000
_cell.angle_alpha   90.00
_cell.angle_beta   90.00
_cell.angle_gamma   90.00
#
_symmetry.space_group_name_H-M   'P 1'
#
loop_
_entity.id
_entity.type
_entity.pdbx_description
1 polymer ?
#
loop_
_entity_poly.entity_id
_entity_poly.type
_entity_poly.pdbx_seq_one_letter_code
_entity_poly.pdbx_strand_id
1 'polypeptide(L)'
;YTTFADLFDPIIEDYHGGFKKTDKHPPANWGDVSTFGNLDPTGEYVVSTRVRCGRSMEGYPFNPCLTEDQYKEMEQKVATTLSGLEGELKGTFFPLTGMGKEVQQKLIDDHFLFKEGDRFLQTANACRYWPSGRGIYHNDNKTFLVWCNEEDHLRIISMQMGGDLGEVYRRLVTAVNEIEKRVPFSHNDRLGFL
;
A
#
# COMPACT_ATOMS: atom_id res chain seq x y z
N TYR A 1 7.78 -11.87 13.33
CA TYR A 1 7.20 -11.32 14.56
C TYR A 1 7.26 -12.28 15.74
N THR A 2 6.78 -13.53 15.66
CA THR A 2 6.78 -14.46 16.81
C THR A 2 8.17 -14.88 17.31
N THR A 3 9.10 -15.24 16.42
CA THR A 3 10.44 -15.72 16.79
C THR A 3 11.25 -14.70 17.60
N PHE A 4 11.02 -13.41 17.36
CA PHE A 4 11.72 -12.30 18.03
C PHE A 4 10.73 -11.45 18.84
N ALA A 5 9.68 -12.08 19.39
CA ALA A 5 8.59 -11.39 20.09
C ALA A 5 9.08 -10.56 21.29
N ASP A 6 10.10 -11.02 22.01
CA ASP A 6 10.64 -10.25 23.15
C ASP A 6 11.29 -8.92 22.76
N LEU A 7 11.69 -8.78 21.49
CA LEU A 7 12.11 -7.49 20.94
C LEU A 7 10.93 -6.73 20.35
N PHE A 8 10.09 -7.38 19.53
CA PHE A 8 9.05 -6.69 18.78
C PHE A 8 7.84 -6.29 19.63
N ASP A 9 7.41 -7.11 20.59
CA ASP A 9 6.24 -6.82 21.41
C ASP A 9 6.36 -5.50 22.19
N PRO A 10 7.46 -5.20 22.92
CA PRO A 10 7.59 -3.92 23.60
C PRO A 10 7.67 -2.74 22.61
N ILE A 11 8.28 -2.92 21.43
CA ILE A 11 8.32 -1.87 20.40
C ILE A 11 6.92 -1.59 19.84
N ILE A 12 6.14 -2.63 19.58
CA ILE A 12 4.75 -2.51 19.09
C ILE A 12 3.89 -1.83 20.17
N GLU A 13 4.01 -2.26 21.42
CA GLU A 13 3.25 -1.67 22.54
C GLU A 13 3.56 -0.18 22.72
N ASP A 14 4.83 0.20 22.70
CA ASP A 14 5.29 1.59 22.82
C ASP A 14 4.80 2.43 21.63
N TYR A 15 5.11 2.00 20.40
CA TYR A 15 4.78 2.76 19.19
C TYR A 15 3.27 2.98 18.99
N HIS A 16 2.45 1.97 19.32
CA HIS A 16 1.00 2.06 19.17
C HIS A 16 0.28 2.63 20.40
N GLY A 17 1.01 3.09 21.43
CA GLY A 17 0.42 3.71 22.62
C GLY A 17 -0.42 2.75 23.46
N GLY A 18 -0.05 1.46 23.46
CA GLY A 18 -0.75 0.39 24.17
C GLY A 18 -1.18 -0.75 23.23
N PHE A 19 -0.52 -1.90 23.37
CA PHE A 19 -0.89 -3.16 22.71
C PHE A 19 -0.17 -4.33 23.39
N LYS A 20 -0.72 -4.83 24.49
CA LYS A 20 -0.06 -5.83 25.33
C LYS A 20 0.15 -7.14 24.57
N LYS A 21 1.05 -7.99 25.10
CA LYS A 21 1.24 -9.37 24.59
C LYS A 21 -0.07 -10.17 24.52
N THR A 22 -1.02 -9.89 25.39
CA THR A 22 -2.34 -10.54 25.46
C THR A 22 -3.39 -9.95 24.54
N ASP A 23 -3.16 -8.74 24.02
CA ASP A 23 -4.13 -8.03 23.19
C ASP A 23 -4.12 -8.60 21.76
N LYS A 24 -5.22 -8.41 21.06
CA LYS A 24 -5.40 -8.82 19.66
C LYS A 24 -5.99 -7.67 18.87
N HIS A 25 -5.46 -7.46 17.67
CA HIS A 25 -6.04 -6.55 16.70
C HIS A 25 -7.48 -7.00 16.38
N PRO A 26 -8.46 -6.08 16.36
CA PRO A 26 -9.84 -6.45 16.06
C PRO A 26 -10.00 -6.95 14.61
N PRO A 27 -11.09 -7.67 14.30
CA PRO A 27 -11.45 -7.98 12.93
C PRO A 27 -11.54 -6.71 12.07
N ALA A 28 -11.19 -6.84 10.78
CA ALA A 28 -11.31 -5.73 9.84
C ALA A 28 -12.75 -5.22 9.77
N ASN A 29 -12.92 -3.91 9.96
CA ASN A 29 -14.21 -3.25 9.92
C ASN A 29 -14.03 -1.81 9.42
N TRP A 30 -14.57 -1.50 8.25
CA TRP A 30 -14.47 -0.17 7.64
C TRP A 30 -15.41 0.86 8.29
N GLY A 31 -16.35 0.42 9.12
CA GLY A 31 -17.40 1.27 9.70
C GLY A 31 -18.43 1.75 8.68
N ASP A 32 -19.23 2.71 9.08
CA ASP A 32 -20.15 3.40 8.16
C ASP A 32 -19.37 4.47 7.37
N VAL A 33 -18.98 4.10 6.15
CA VAL A 33 -18.21 4.93 5.21
C VAL A 33 -18.96 6.20 4.74
N SER A 34 -20.25 6.33 5.06
CA SER A 34 -21.04 7.51 4.71
C SER A 34 -20.91 8.65 5.74
N THR A 35 -20.37 8.37 6.92
CA THR A 35 -20.25 9.35 8.02
C THR A 35 -19.18 10.43 7.81
N PHE A 36 -18.21 10.16 6.94
CA PHE A 36 -17.14 11.10 6.62
C PHE A 36 -17.58 12.13 5.58
N GLY A 37 -17.37 13.40 5.89
CA GLY A 37 -17.59 14.54 4.99
C GLY A 37 -16.29 15.22 4.57
N ASN A 38 -16.42 16.38 3.93
CA ASN A 38 -15.29 17.24 3.60
C ASN A 38 -14.69 17.87 4.87
N LEU A 39 -13.40 17.64 5.09
CA LEU A 39 -12.62 18.14 6.22
C LEU A 39 -12.41 19.66 6.17
N ASP A 40 -12.49 20.25 4.98
CA ASP A 40 -12.30 21.68 4.75
C ASP A 40 -13.26 22.18 3.65
N PRO A 41 -14.53 22.46 4.00
CA PRO A 41 -15.53 22.92 3.04
C PRO A 41 -15.22 24.29 2.43
N THR A 42 -14.40 25.13 3.07
CA THR A 42 -14.01 26.44 2.53
C THR A 42 -12.82 26.35 1.59
N GLY A 43 -12.01 25.28 1.69
CA GLY A 43 -10.86 25.03 0.82
C GLY A 43 -9.67 25.94 1.14
N GLU A 44 -9.61 26.49 2.35
CA GLU A 44 -8.59 27.44 2.76
C GLU A 44 -7.32 26.77 3.32
N TYR A 45 -7.41 25.51 3.74
CA TYR A 45 -6.37 24.83 4.52
C TYR A 45 -5.90 23.53 3.86
N VAL A 46 -6.82 22.68 3.40
CA VAL A 46 -6.48 21.33 2.93
C VAL A 46 -6.16 21.33 1.44
N VAL A 47 -4.87 21.14 1.13
CA VAL A 47 -4.38 21.03 -0.25
C VAL A 47 -4.85 19.73 -0.91
N SER A 48 -4.68 18.60 -0.22
CA SER A 48 -5.06 17.27 -0.72
C SER A 48 -5.32 16.31 0.43
N THR A 49 -6.12 15.28 0.15
CA THR A 49 -6.45 14.21 1.10
C THR A 49 -6.03 12.87 0.53
N ARG A 50 -5.44 12.01 1.37
CA ARG A 50 -4.93 10.70 0.96
C ARG A 50 -5.10 9.68 2.08
N VAL A 51 -5.61 8.51 1.74
CA VAL A 51 -5.68 7.34 2.63
C VAL A 51 -4.96 6.17 1.97
N ARG A 52 -4.20 5.40 2.75
CA ARG A 52 -3.45 4.22 2.27
C ARG A 52 -3.56 3.04 3.21
N CYS A 53 -3.49 1.83 2.66
CA CYS A 53 -3.29 0.58 3.40
C CYS A 53 -2.12 -0.22 2.81
N GLY A 54 -1.46 -1.02 3.65
CA GLY A 54 -0.48 -2.03 3.23
C GLY A 54 -1.08 -3.43 3.24
N ARG A 55 -0.61 -4.30 2.35
CA ARG A 55 -0.95 -5.73 2.32
C ARG A 55 0.26 -6.57 1.91
N SER A 56 0.47 -7.68 2.63
CA SER A 56 1.47 -8.69 2.29
C SER A 56 0.80 -9.92 1.69
N MET A 57 1.14 -10.26 0.45
CA MET A 57 0.67 -11.48 -0.24
C MET A 57 1.04 -12.74 0.54
N GLU A 58 0.07 -13.63 0.76
CA GLU A 58 0.31 -14.93 1.38
C GLU A 58 1.26 -15.79 0.52
N GLY A 59 2.15 -16.54 1.19
CA GLY A 59 3.15 -17.38 0.52
C GLY A 59 4.45 -16.67 0.13
N TYR A 60 4.53 -15.35 0.31
CA TYR A 60 5.76 -14.57 0.10
C TYR A 60 6.28 -14.00 1.42
N PRO A 61 7.59 -14.12 1.70
CA PRO A 61 8.17 -13.43 2.85
C PRO A 61 8.40 -11.94 2.53
N PHE A 62 8.69 -11.13 3.55
CA PHE A 62 9.07 -9.74 3.35
C PHE A 62 10.37 -9.59 2.55
N ASN A 63 10.59 -8.37 2.04
CA ASN A 63 11.69 -7.98 1.16
C ASN A 63 13.08 -8.59 1.47
N PRO A 64 13.57 -8.64 2.73
CA PRO A 64 14.91 -9.17 3.01
C PRO A 64 15.10 -10.65 2.69
N CYS A 65 14.00 -11.39 2.51
CA CYS A 65 13.99 -12.82 2.22
C CYS A 65 13.55 -13.16 0.79
N LEU A 66 13.11 -12.18 0.00
CA LEU A 66 12.67 -12.41 -1.38
C LEU A 66 13.85 -12.70 -2.32
N THR A 67 13.64 -13.56 -3.31
CA THR A 67 14.53 -13.70 -4.48
C THR A 67 14.10 -12.74 -5.60
N GLU A 68 14.98 -12.51 -6.57
CA GLU A 68 14.62 -11.70 -7.75
C GLU A 68 13.43 -12.29 -8.53
N ASP A 69 13.36 -13.62 -8.65
CA ASP A 69 12.27 -14.30 -9.32
C ASP A 69 10.94 -14.14 -8.57
N GLN A 70 10.97 -14.18 -7.23
CA GLN A 70 9.76 -13.91 -6.43
C GLN A 70 9.27 -12.48 -6.62
N TYR A 71 10.16 -11.49 -6.70
CA TYR A 71 9.76 -10.11 -7.04
C TYR A 71 9.02 -10.04 -8.38
N LYS A 72 9.55 -10.71 -9.41
CA LYS A 72 8.93 -10.74 -10.76
C LYS A 72 7.60 -11.49 -10.75
N GLU A 73 7.52 -12.62 -10.04
CA GLU A 73 6.29 -13.39 -9.92
C GLU A 73 5.18 -12.59 -9.22
N MET A 74 5.52 -11.89 -8.14
CA MET A 74 4.60 -11.01 -7.41
C MET A 74 4.14 -9.84 -8.28
N GLU A 75 5.06 -9.19 -9.01
CA GLU A 75 4.73 -8.13 -9.97
C GLU A 75 3.71 -8.63 -11.01
N GLN A 76 3.98 -9.78 -11.63
CA GLN A 76 3.09 -10.35 -12.64
C GLN A 76 1.70 -10.66 -12.06
N LYS A 77 1.64 -11.25 -10.85
CA LYS A 77 0.37 -11.53 -10.16
C LYS A 77 -0.41 -10.24 -9.89
N VAL A 78 0.24 -9.23 -9.32
CA VAL A 78 -0.37 -7.92 -9.03
C VAL A 78 -0.84 -7.25 -10.31
N ALA A 79 0.00 -7.14 -11.34
CA ALA A 79 -0.37 -6.54 -12.62
C ALA A 79 -1.58 -7.25 -13.26
N THR A 80 -1.59 -8.58 -13.25
CA THR A 80 -2.71 -9.38 -13.78
C THR A 80 -3.99 -9.14 -12.99
N THR A 81 -3.94 -9.20 -11.65
CA THR A 81 -5.10 -8.94 -10.80
C THR A 81 -5.69 -7.54 -11.01
N LEU A 82 -4.83 -6.52 -11.06
CA LEU A 82 -5.26 -5.12 -11.16
C LEU A 82 -5.79 -4.78 -12.55
N SER A 83 -5.34 -5.47 -13.61
CA SER A 83 -5.88 -5.31 -14.96
C SER A 83 -7.37 -5.65 -15.09
N GLY A 84 -7.90 -6.48 -14.18
CA GLY A 84 -9.33 -6.81 -14.09
C GLY A 84 -10.16 -5.83 -13.25
N LEU A 85 -9.61 -4.70 -12.81
CA LEU A 85 -10.38 -3.65 -12.14
C LEU A 85 -11.18 -2.84 -13.17
N GLU A 86 -12.40 -2.48 -12.80
CA GLU A 86 -13.36 -1.81 -13.67
C GLU A 86 -13.84 -0.49 -13.07
N GLY A 87 -14.66 0.24 -13.84
CA GLY A 87 -15.24 1.52 -13.41
C GLY A 87 -14.16 2.54 -13.03
N GLU A 88 -14.35 3.20 -11.89
CA GLU A 88 -13.42 4.21 -11.37
C GLU A 88 -12.02 3.65 -11.07
N LEU A 89 -11.92 2.35 -10.75
CA LEU A 89 -10.66 1.71 -10.39
C LEU A 89 -9.86 1.21 -11.59
N LYS A 90 -10.44 1.23 -12.79
CA LYS A 90 -9.78 0.82 -14.03
C LYS A 90 -8.57 1.71 -14.31
N GLY A 91 -7.48 1.08 -14.72
CA GLY A 91 -6.19 1.73 -14.85
C GLY A 91 -5.15 0.85 -15.51
N THR A 92 -3.90 1.30 -15.43
CA THR A 92 -2.76 0.65 -16.09
C THR A 92 -1.66 0.40 -15.07
N PHE A 93 -1.00 -0.76 -15.19
CA PHE A 93 0.21 -1.08 -14.44
C PHE A 93 1.44 -0.63 -15.23
N PHE A 94 2.32 0.12 -14.57
CA PHE A 94 3.56 0.64 -15.12
C PHE A 94 4.73 0.03 -14.36
N PRO A 95 5.46 -0.94 -14.95
CA PRO A 95 6.66 -1.48 -14.33
C PRO A 95 7.73 -0.39 -14.27
N LEU A 96 8.51 -0.38 -13.19
CA LEU A 96 9.66 0.52 -13.07
C LEU A 96 10.81 0.08 -13.96
N THR A 97 10.92 -1.23 -14.22
CA THR A 97 11.86 -1.76 -15.20
C THR A 97 11.49 -1.25 -16.58
N GLY A 98 12.40 -0.49 -17.21
CA GLY A 98 12.16 0.13 -18.52
C GLY A 98 11.43 1.48 -18.48
N MET A 99 11.03 1.97 -17.30
CA MET A 99 10.45 3.30 -17.18
C MET A 99 11.51 4.39 -17.44
N GLY A 100 11.21 5.32 -18.34
CA GLY A 100 12.08 6.46 -18.61
C GLY A 100 12.27 7.32 -17.36
N LYS A 101 13.49 7.81 -17.11
CA LYS A 101 13.82 8.57 -15.90
C LYS A 101 13.01 9.86 -15.74
N GLU A 102 12.66 10.53 -16.84
CA GLU A 102 11.78 11.70 -16.81
C GLU A 102 10.36 11.36 -16.34
N VAL A 103 9.83 10.21 -16.79
CA VAL A 103 8.51 9.72 -16.36
C VAL A 103 8.55 9.33 -14.89
N GLN A 104 9.59 8.61 -14.46
CA GLN A 104 9.80 8.22 -13.07
C GLN A 104 9.86 9.46 -12.17
N GLN A 105 10.65 10.47 -12.53
CA GLN A 105 10.80 11.71 -11.76
C GLN A 105 9.48 12.48 -11.71
N LYS A 106 8.77 12.61 -12.84
CA LYS A 106 7.47 13.27 -12.87
C LYS A 106 6.46 12.60 -11.92
N LEU A 107 6.43 11.27 -11.88
CA LEU A 107 5.53 10.55 -10.96
C LEU A 107 5.92 10.76 -9.49
N ILE A 108 7.20 10.95 -9.18
CA ILE A 108 7.67 11.29 -7.82
C ILE A 108 7.25 12.73 -7.47
N ASP A 109 7.47 13.67 -8.39
CA ASP A 109 7.16 15.10 -8.20
C ASP A 109 5.65 15.34 -8.06
N ASP A 110 4.83 14.58 -8.80
CA ASP A 110 3.37 14.59 -8.67
C ASP A 110 2.88 13.83 -7.41
N HIS A 111 3.78 13.35 -6.54
CA HIS A 111 3.50 12.56 -5.32
C HIS A 111 2.79 11.21 -5.56
N PHE A 112 2.91 10.64 -6.76
CA PHE A 112 2.30 9.37 -7.13
C PHE A 112 3.22 8.17 -6.92
N LEU A 113 4.53 8.30 -7.13
CA LEU A 113 5.50 7.21 -7.01
C LEU A 113 6.35 7.34 -5.75
N PHE A 114 6.75 6.20 -5.18
CA PHE A 114 7.71 6.14 -4.09
C PHE A 114 9.10 6.60 -4.54
N LYS A 115 9.85 7.22 -3.61
CA LYS A 115 11.23 7.62 -3.86
C LYS A 115 12.15 6.39 -3.95
N GLU A 116 13.12 6.46 -4.85
CA GLU A 116 14.20 5.48 -4.94
C GLU A 116 15.24 5.74 -3.84
N GLY A 117 15.81 4.67 -3.26
CA GLY A 117 16.99 4.77 -2.40
C GLY A 117 16.75 5.29 -0.97
N ASP A 118 15.66 4.89 -0.32
CA ASP A 118 15.52 5.15 1.12
C ASP A 118 16.59 4.41 1.94
N ARG A 119 17.40 5.16 2.69
CA ARG A 119 18.53 4.62 3.46
C ARG A 119 18.14 3.56 4.50
N PHE A 120 16.93 3.64 5.06
CA PHE A 120 16.47 2.69 6.07
C PHE A 120 16.04 1.38 5.41
N LEU A 121 15.35 1.45 4.27
CA LEU A 121 14.99 0.27 3.49
C LEU A 121 16.23 -0.42 2.89
N GLN A 122 17.20 0.37 2.43
CA GLN A 122 18.47 -0.15 1.93
C GLN A 122 19.23 -0.94 3.01
N THR A 123 19.39 -0.36 4.20
CA THR A 123 20.11 -1.01 5.31
C THR A 123 19.36 -2.22 5.88
N ALA A 124 18.03 -2.27 5.73
CA ALA A 124 17.21 -3.45 6.02
C ALA A 124 17.29 -4.55 4.95
N ASN A 125 18.09 -4.40 3.88
CA ASN A 125 18.12 -5.27 2.70
C ASN A 125 16.78 -5.37 1.95
N ALA A 126 15.92 -4.35 2.07
CA ALA A 126 14.59 -4.34 1.47
C ALA A 126 14.57 -3.87 0.00
N CYS A 127 15.67 -3.31 -0.51
CA CYS A 127 15.76 -2.79 -1.88
C CYS A 127 16.58 -3.68 -2.84
N ARG A 128 16.81 -4.96 -2.50
CA ARG A 128 17.60 -5.86 -3.36
C ARG A 128 16.96 -6.01 -4.75
N TYR A 129 17.81 -6.13 -5.77
CA TYR A 129 17.42 -6.32 -7.18
C TYR A 129 16.64 -5.14 -7.81
N TRP A 130 16.72 -3.94 -7.25
CA TRP A 130 16.03 -2.77 -7.79
C TRP A 130 16.41 -2.49 -9.26
N PRO A 131 15.45 -2.16 -10.17
CA PRO A 131 14.00 -2.01 -9.96
C PRO A 131 13.18 -3.27 -10.33
N SER A 132 13.79 -4.45 -10.40
CA SER A 132 13.14 -5.69 -10.84
C SER A 132 11.93 -6.03 -9.97
N GLY A 133 10.78 -6.32 -10.59
CA GLY A 133 9.53 -6.67 -9.92
C GLY A 133 8.85 -5.51 -9.21
N ARG A 134 9.26 -4.25 -9.44
CA ARG A 134 8.64 -3.07 -8.82
C ARG A 134 7.85 -2.31 -9.86
N GLY A 135 6.76 -1.71 -9.43
CA GLY A 135 5.93 -0.92 -10.32
C GLY A 135 4.84 -0.15 -9.60
N ILE A 136 4.08 0.59 -10.40
CA ILE A 136 2.94 1.36 -9.94
C ILE A 136 1.76 1.10 -10.85
N TYR A 137 0.61 0.81 -10.26
CA TYR A 137 -0.68 0.89 -10.95
C TYR A 137 -1.34 2.21 -10.61
N HIS A 138 -2.01 2.83 -11.57
CA HIS A 138 -2.96 3.90 -11.27
C HIS A 138 -4.10 3.95 -12.28
N ASN A 139 -5.26 4.46 -11.85
CA ASN A 139 -6.35 4.81 -12.75
C ASN A 139 -6.01 6.06 -13.57
N ASP A 140 -6.80 6.35 -14.61
CA ASP A 140 -6.55 7.46 -15.54
C ASP A 140 -6.60 8.83 -14.82
N ASN A 141 -7.48 8.94 -13.83
CA ASN A 141 -7.64 10.15 -13.00
C ASN A 141 -6.53 10.32 -11.96
N LYS A 142 -5.65 9.31 -11.79
CA LYS A 142 -4.60 9.25 -10.76
C LYS A 142 -5.12 9.49 -9.33
N THR A 143 -6.34 9.07 -9.07
CA THR A 143 -6.98 9.15 -7.75
C THR A 143 -6.96 7.82 -7.01
N PHE A 144 -6.69 6.73 -7.71
CA PHE A 144 -6.45 5.40 -7.16
C PHE A 144 -5.11 4.86 -7.67
N LEU A 145 -4.25 4.46 -6.73
CA LEU A 145 -2.91 3.95 -7.03
C LEU A 145 -2.60 2.69 -6.22
N VAL A 146 -1.76 1.82 -6.78
CA VAL A 146 -1.18 0.69 -6.04
C VAL A 146 0.32 0.66 -6.30
N TRP A 147 1.12 0.75 -5.24
CA TRP A 147 2.56 0.50 -5.33
C TRP A 147 2.81 -0.99 -5.15
N CYS A 148 3.66 -1.56 -6.00
CA CYS A 148 4.05 -2.96 -5.95
C CYS A 148 5.53 -3.09 -5.57
N ASN A 149 5.80 -3.87 -4.52
CA ASN A 149 7.14 -4.28 -4.06
C ASN A 149 8.11 -3.15 -3.67
N GLU A 150 7.58 -2.07 -3.09
CA GLU A 150 8.42 -1.04 -2.46
C GLU A 150 8.83 -1.47 -1.04
N GLU A 151 8.13 -1.01 0.00
CA GLU A 151 8.37 -1.42 1.39
C GLU A 151 7.53 -2.63 1.78
N ASP A 152 6.26 -2.63 1.38
CA ASP A 152 5.32 -3.74 1.48
C ASP A 152 5.11 -4.37 0.09
N HIS A 153 4.48 -5.54 0.03
CA HIS A 153 4.16 -6.17 -1.27
C HIS A 153 3.20 -5.30 -2.07
N LEU A 154 2.15 -4.78 -1.40
CA LEU A 154 1.23 -3.81 -1.97
C LEU A 154 1.00 -2.65 -1.01
N ARG A 155 1.01 -1.44 -1.56
CA ARG A 155 0.46 -0.24 -0.89
C ARG A 155 -0.68 0.31 -1.73
N ILE A 156 -1.90 0.17 -1.22
CA ILE A 156 -3.15 0.54 -1.89
C ILE A 156 -3.53 1.95 -1.44
N ILE A 157 -3.76 2.86 -2.38
CA ILE A 157 -3.79 4.30 -2.12
C ILE A 157 -5.00 4.91 -2.83
N SER A 158 -5.74 5.74 -2.10
CA SER A 158 -6.74 6.66 -2.67
C SER A 158 -6.36 8.09 -2.31
N MET A 159 -6.45 9.01 -3.27
CA MET A 159 -6.13 10.42 -3.04
C MET A 159 -6.81 11.36 -4.04
N GLN A 160 -6.98 12.62 -3.64
CA GLN A 160 -7.38 13.72 -4.52
C GLN A 160 -7.03 15.07 -3.89
N MET A 161 -7.10 16.15 -4.67
CA MET A 161 -7.00 17.52 -4.15
C MET A 161 -8.23 17.87 -3.29
N GLY A 162 -8.06 18.79 -2.34
CA GLY A 162 -9.10 19.19 -1.40
C GLY A 162 -9.31 18.21 -0.24
N GLY A 163 -10.37 18.47 0.54
CA GLY A 163 -10.62 17.85 1.85
C GLY A 163 -11.66 16.73 1.88
N ASP A 164 -12.16 16.22 0.75
CA ASP A 164 -13.23 15.20 0.75
C ASP A 164 -12.72 13.81 1.17
N LEU A 165 -12.58 13.61 2.48
CA LEU A 165 -12.20 12.33 3.08
C LEU A 165 -13.25 11.26 2.79
N GLY A 166 -14.53 11.63 2.71
CA GLY A 166 -15.60 10.68 2.44
C GLY A 166 -15.41 9.98 1.10
N GLU A 167 -15.16 10.74 0.03
CA GLU A 167 -14.88 10.19 -1.29
C GLU A 167 -13.59 9.36 -1.29
N VAL A 168 -12.49 9.92 -0.76
CA VAL A 168 -11.19 9.25 -0.73
C VAL A 168 -11.27 7.91 0.00
N TYR A 169 -11.93 7.87 1.15
CA TYR A 169 -12.07 6.67 1.97
C TYR A 169 -12.97 5.62 1.30
N ARG A 170 -14.14 6.01 0.76
CA ARG A 170 -15.04 5.08 0.03
C ARG A 170 -14.36 4.44 -1.18
N ARG A 171 -13.56 5.21 -1.93
CA ARG A 171 -12.76 4.66 -3.04
C ARG A 171 -11.73 3.66 -2.55
N LEU A 172 -11.01 3.95 -1.46
CA LEU A 172 -10.04 3.02 -0.88
C LEU A 172 -10.73 1.72 -0.42
N VAL A 173 -11.84 1.82 0.33
CA VAL A 173 -12.58 0.67 0.84
C VAL A 173 -13.07 -0.21 -0.32
N THR A 174 -13.64 0.39 -1.37
CA THR A 174 -14.05 -0.33 -2.58
C THR A 174 -12.86 -1.06 -3.19
N ALA A 175 -11.73 -0.36 -3.38
CA ALA A 175 -10.55 -0.95 -3.99
C ALA A 175 -9.95 -2.11 -3.18
N VAL A 176 -9.79 -1.95 -1.87
CA VAL A 176 -9.27 -3.01 -1.00
C VAL A 176 -10.19 -4.23 -1.05
N ASN A 177 -11.51 -4.04 -0.91
CA ASN A 177 -12.46 -5.15 -0.97
C ASN A 177 -12.44 -5.89 -2.32
N GLU A 178 -12.27 -5.19 -3.44
CA GLU A 178 -12.16 -5.85 -4.76
C GLU A 178 -10.84 -6.61 -4.93
N ILE A 179 -9.73 -6.08 -4.43
CA ILE A 179 -8.42 -6.73 -4.53
C ILE A 179 -8.36 -7.96 -3.61
N GLU A 180 -8.91 -7.88 -2.39
CA GLU A 180 -8.92 -8.98 -1.41
C GLU A 180 -9.70 -10.21 -1.90
N LYS A 181 -10.67 -10.05 -2.81
CA LYS A 181 -11.34 -11.19 -3.47
C LYS A 181 -10.44 -11.99 -4.41
N ARG A 182 -9.31 -11.40 -4.82
CA ARG A 182 -8.47 -11.90 -5.93
C ARG A 182 -7.05 -12.26 -5.48
N VAL A 183 -6.57 -11.66 -4.40
CA VAL A 183 -5.24 -11.90 -3.83
C VAL A 183 -5.36 -12.30 -2.38
N PRO A 184 -4.89 -13.50 -1.99
CA PRO A 184 -4.84 -13.88 -0.59
C PRO A 184 -3.77 -13.05 0.13
N PHE A 185 -4.15 -12.41 1.23
CA PHE A 185 -3.24 -11.62 2.05
C PHE A 185 -3.01 -12.25 3.41
N SER A 186 -1.79 -12.07 3.91
CA SER A 186 -1.35 -12.55 5.21
C SER A 186 -2.06 -11.77 6.32
N HIS A 187 -2.86 -12.47 7.12
CA HIS A 187 -3.48 -11.95 8.33
C HIS A 187 -3.07 -12.81 9.53
N ASN A 188 -2.76 -12.14 10.64
CA ASN A 188 -2.40 -12.76 11.91
C ASN A 188 -3.45 -12.43 12.98
N ASP A 189 -3.89 -13.45 13.72
CA ASP A 189 -4.92 -13.30 14.77
C ASP A 189 -4.60 -12.27 15.84
N ARG A 190 -3.31 -11.99 16.08
CA ARG A 190 -2.88 -10.97 17.03
C ARG A 190 -2.59 -9.65 16.33
N LEU A 191 -1.80 -9.65 15.25
CA LEU A 191 -1.25 -8.42 14.66
C LEU A 191 -2.11 -7.80 13.55
N GLY A 192 -3.19 -8.47 13.13
CA GLY A 192 -3.98 -8.01 11.98
C GLY A 192 -3.29 -8.35 10.66
N PHE A 193 -3.43 -7.49 9.65
CA PHE A 193 -2.71 -7.63 8.39
C PHE A 193 -1.20 -7.44 8.60
N LEU A 194 -0.41 -8.39 8.10
CA LEU A 194 1.05 -8.37 8.19
C LEU A 194 1.71 -7.56 7.08
#